data_AF-A0A9D7TLI4-F1
#
_entry.id   AF-A0A9D7TLI4-F1
#
_cell.length_a   1.000
_cell.length_b   1.000
_cell.length_c   1.000
_cell.angle_alpha   90.00
_cell.angle_beta   90.00
_cell.angle_gamma   90.00
#
_symmetry.space_group_name_H-M   'P 1'
#
loop_
_entity.id
_entity.type
_entity.pdbx_description
1 polymer ?
#
loop_
_entity_poly.entity_id
_entity_poly.type
_entity_poly.pdbx_seq_one_letter_code
_entity_poly.pdbx_strand_id
1 'polypeptide(L)'
;MSISFLMIGSCTHTPNVIENIAGKNYITYTSRCASCPSDPICAIVDDIVVTAGTTFSVCSVILAGEGTIQINSSNCLIWTSNSNHTDIIKTCIIACTNGVCDTTEVSILPPVPGDSTGGFNSCSPDSVYFERDILEVITSSCAYTGCHNSASAAEGIRLDNYANIIKYGKIKAGKPADSDLYKVVTTTSSKSVMPPPPAARLSSTQISNIEKWITQGAKNNNCINSVSDCNSKDISFNSFVKPALASCVSCHRTGNTGGGINLDSYQGIKSAAQSGSILGSISWLPGFIQMPQGGSKLSDCTIQKVKTWIESGSPNN
;
A
#
# COMPACT_ATOMS: atom_id res chain seq x y z
N MET A 1 5.86 43.79 28.92
CA MET A 1 5.44 42.38 28.82
C MET A 1 5.67 41.92 27.40
N SER A 2 6.87 41.40 27.12
CA SER A 2 7.18 40.73 25.85
C SER A 2 6.83 39.26 26.01
N ILE A 3 6.01 38.72 25.12
CA ILE A 3 5.81 37.28 24.98
C ILE A 3 6.56 36.87 23.72
N SER A 4 7.73 36.29 23.93
CA SER A 4 8.40 35.42 22.96
C SER A 4 7.55 34.18 22.75
N PHE A 5 7.29 33.81 21.49
CA PHE A 5 6.96 32.44 21.14
C PHE A 5 8.05 31.90 20.22
N LEU A 6 8.69 30.84 20.71
CA LEU A 6 9.77 30.10 20.12
C LEU A 6 9.18 28.91 19.34
N MET A 7 9.59 28.78 18.07
CA MET A 7 9.75 27.56 17.25
C MET A 7 8.58 26.58 17.12
N ILE A 8 8.16 26.35 15.86
CA ILE A 8 7.96 24.98 15.35
C ILE A 8 8.63 24.89 13.98
N GLY A 9 9.55 23.94 13.87
CA GLY A 9 10.47 23.76 12.76
C GLY A 9 9.81 23.42 11.43
N SER A 10 10.46 23.91 10.39
CA SER A 10 10.26 23.60 8.98
C SER A 10 10.33 22.08 8.77
N CYS A 11 9.20 21.44 8.46
CA CYS A 11 9.22 20.15 7.79
C CYS A 11 9.48 20.40 6.30
N THR A 12 10.74 20.44 5.91
CA THR A 12 11.12 20.26 4.50
C THR A 12 11.02 18.78 4.17
N HIS A 13 9.84 18.33 3.75
CA HIS A 13 9.68 17.11 2.96
C HIS A 13 9.19 17.56 1.59
N THR A 14 9.98 17.26 0.57
CA THR A 14 9.61 17.47 -0.84
C THR A 14 8.40 16.60 -1.17
N PRO A 15 7.31 17.15 -1.73
CA PRO A 15 6.28 16.32 -2.38
C PRO A 15 6.94 15.50 -3.48
N ASN A 16 6.74 14.19 -3.47
CA ASN A 16 7.26 13.29 -4.48
C ASN A 16 6.47 13.45 -5.80
N VAL A 17 6.86 14.46 -6.57
CA VAL A 17 6.55 14.63 -8.00
C VAL A 17 7.33 13.55 -8.77
N ILE A 18 6.65 12.64 -9.47
CA ILE A 18 7.33 11.55 -10.19
C ILE A 18 7.19 11.78 -11.71
N GLU A 19 8.27 12.19 -12.36
CA GLU A 19 8.32 12.57 -13.77
C GLU A 19 8.30 11.41 -14.80
N ASN A 20 7.66 11.75 -15.92
CA ASN A 20 7.65 11.36 -17.35
C ASN A 20 7.59 9.89 -17.85
N ILE A 21 6.59 9.68 -18.73
CA ILE A 21 6.53 8.69 -19.83
C ILE A 21 6.32 9.52 -21.11
N ALA A 22 7.36 9.64 -21.94
CA ALA A 22 7.37 10.22 -23.30
C ALA A 22 6.27 11.25 -23.65
N GLY A 23 6.54 12.53 -23.39
CA GLY A 23 5.88 13.68 -24.04
C GLY A 23 4.57 14.16 -23.40
N LYS A 24 4.23 13.66 -22.20
CA LYS A 24 3.15 14.20 -21.37
C LYS A 24 3.52 14.08 -19.89
N ASN A 25 3.35 15.17 -19.16
CA ASN A 25 3.63 15.23 -17.73
C ASN A 25 2.40 14.80 -16.91
N TYR A 26 2.61 13.92 -15.94
CA TYR A 26 1.55 13.39 -15.08
C TYR A 26 1.97 13.44 -13.61
N ILE A 27 1.07 13.91 -12.76
CA ILE A 27 1.18 13.82 -11.30
C ILE A 27 -0.04 13.09 -10.78
N THR A 28 0.18 12.06 -9.98
CA THR A 28 -0.89 11.48 -9.16
C THR A 28 -0.66 11.85 -7.72
N TYR A 29 -1.65 12.48 -7.11
CA TYR A 29 -1.69 12.81 -5.70
C TYR A 29 -2.75 11.97 -5.00
N THR A 30 -2.43 11.40 -3.84
CA THR A 30 -3.42 10.75 -2.97
C THR A 30 -3.57 11.61 -1.74
N SER A 31 -4.79 12.03 -1.43
CA SER A 31 -5.05 12.76 -0.19
C SER A 31 -4.60 11.96 1.03
N ARG A 32 -3.72 12.57 1.83
CA ARG A 32 -3.21 11.99 3.08
C ARG A 32 -4.23 11.99 4.21
N CYS A 33 -5.31 12.74 4.09
CA CYS A 33 -6.44 12.62 4.99
C CYS A 33 -7.67 13.28 4.38
N ALA A 34 -8.83 13.06 5.00
CA ALA A 34 -10.10 13.60 4.52
C ALA A 34 -10.15 15.13 4.43
N SER A 35 -9.28 15.87 5.14
CA SER A 35 -9.30 17.33 5.20
C SER A 35 -7.93 18.01 5.22
N CYS A 36 -6.87 17.29 4.85
CA CYS A 36 -5.50 17.80 4.90
C CYS A 36 -5.20 18.55 3.59
N PRO A 37 -4.63 19.76 3.66
CA PRO A 37 -4.03 20.38 2.49
C PRO A 37 -2.90 19.49 1.95
N SER A 38 -2.79 19.42 0.63
CA SER A 38 -1.67 18.78 -0.04
C SER A 38 -0.39 19.57 0.17
N ASP A 39 0.74 18.88 0.10
CA ASP A 39 1.99 19.55 -0.23
C ASP A 39 1.87 20.22 -1.63
N PRO A 40 2.67 21.25 -1.94
CA PRO A 40 2.62 21.95 -3.23
C PRO A 40 2.79 21.01 -4.43
N ILE A 41 1.77 20.93 -5.29
CA ILE A 41 1.79 20.20 -6.55
C ILE A 41 2.13 21.18 -7.67
N CYS A 42 3.36 21.16 -8.17
CA CYS A 42 3.84 22.13 -9.16
C CYS A 42 3.79 21.54 -10.58
N ALA A 43 3.76 22.40 -11.60
CA ALA A 43 3.94 21.97 -12.97
C ALA A 43 5.34 21.36 -13.17
N ILE A 44 5.39 20.25 -13.89
CA ILE A 44 6.60 19.76 -14.55
C ILE A 44 6.68 20.52 -15.87
N VAL A 45 7.83 21.15 -16.11
CA VAL A 45 8.03 22.15 -17.16
C VAL A 45 9.25 21.81 -18.01
N ASP A 46 9.33 20.55 -18.45
CA ASP A 46 10.46 20.02 -19.20
C ASP A 46 10.37 20.33 -20.70
N ASP A 47 9.20 20.70 -21.21
CA ASP A 47 8.98 21.06 -22.61
C ASP A 47 9.12 22.58 -22.89
N ILE A 48 9.37 23.40 -21.86
CA ILE A 48 9.56 24.86 -22.00
C ILE A 48 10.76 25.38 -21.20
N VAL A 49 11.27 26.54 -21.61
CA VAL A 49 12.21 27.31 -20.79
C VAL A 49 11.41 28.23 -19.87
N VAL A 50 11.58 28.05 -18.57
CA VAL A 50 10.95 28.91 -17.55
C VAL A 50 11.67 30.24 -17.47
N THR A 51 10.93 31.35 -17.53
CA THR A 51 11.42 32.71 -17.47
C THR A 51 10.54 33.57 -16.55
N ALA A 52 10.93 34.82 -16.28
CA ALA A 52 10.11 35.75 -15.52
C ALA A 52 8.74 36.06 -16.19
N GLY A 53 8.61 35.81 -17.50
CA GLY A 53 7.36 35.98 -18.24
C GLY A 53 6.49 34.72 -18.31
N THR A 54 6.90 33.61 -17.70
CA THR A 54 6.13 32.35 -17.73
C THR A 54 4.84 32.52 -16.93
N THR A 55 3.72 32.17 -17.56
CA THR A 55 2.40 32.16 -16.90
C THR A 55 2.02 30.76 -16.48
N PHE A 56 1.29 30.66 -15.37
CA PHE A 56 0.78 29.40 -14.84
C PHE A 56 -0.73 29.48 -14.70
N SER A 57 -1.43 28.41 -15.05
CA SER A 57 -2.87 28.29 -14.87
C SER A 57 -3.24 26.87 -14.47
N VAL A 58 -4.39 26.73 -13.82
CA VAL A 58 -4.95 25.42 -13.47
C VAL A 58 -6.22 25.19 -14.27
N CYS A 59 -6.31 24.01 -14.87
CA CYS A 59 -7.45 23.60 -15.66
C CYS A 59 -8.72 23.53 -14.81
N SER A 60 -9.84 23.93 -15.41
CA SER A 60 -11.13 23.84 -14.76
C SER A 60 -11.38 22.43 -14.27
N VAL A 61 -11.76 22.36 -13.00
CA VAL A 61 -11.96 21.11 -12.28
C VAL A 61 -13.46 20.79 -12.32
N ILE A 62 -13.83 19.54 -12.57
CA ILE A 62 -15.21 19.10 -12.34
C ILE A 62 -15.31 18.75 -10.85
N LEU A 63 -15.42 19.77 -9.99
CA LEU A 63 -15.55 19.60 -8.55
C LEU A 63 -17.02 19.55 -8.15
N ALA A 64 -17.55 18.35 -7.93
CA ALA A 64 -18.84 18.16 -7.28
C ALA A 64 -18.73 18.38 -5.74
N GLY A 65 -18.15 19.50 -5.30
CA GLY A 65 -18.06 19.82 -3.86
C GLY A 65 -17.18 18.89 -3.03
N GLU A 66 -16.16 18.28 -3.65
CA GLU A 66 -15.26 17.28 -3.04
C GLU A 66 -14.04 17.88 -2.32
N GLY A 67 -13.80 19.17 -2.48
CA GLY A 67 -12.68 19.87 -1.84
C GLY A 67 -12.44 21.25 -2.41
N THR A 68 -11.29 21.84 -2.09
CA THR A 68 -10.88 23.16 -2.56
C THR A 68 -9.49 23.13 -3.19
N ILE A 69 -9.32 23.90 -4.26
CA ILE A 69 -8.02 24.17 -4.88
C ILE A 69 -7.60 25.60 -4.55
N GLN A 70 -6.36 25.76 -4.12
CA GLN A 70 -5.69 27.05 -3.98
C GLN A 70 -4.37 27.01 -4.76
N ILE A 71 -3.91 28.17 -5.24
CA ILE A 71 -2.60 28.32 -5.86
C ILE A 71 -1.70 29.11 -4.91
N ASN A 72 -0.54 28.56 -4.59
CA ASN A 72 0.41 29.25 -3.71
C ASN A 72 1.24 30.31 -4.47
N SER A 73 2.06 31.07 -3.75
CA SER A 73 2.93 32.11 -4.33
C SER A 73 4.00 31.58 -5.30
N SER A 74 4.22 30.26 -5.33
CA SER A 74 5.15 29.58 -6.24
C SER A 74 4.44 28.98 -7.45
N ASN A 75 3.17 29.33 -7.68
CA ASN A 75 2.33 28.82 -8.77
C ASN A 75 2.06 27.31 -8.72
N CYS A 76 2.13 26.72 -7.52
CA CYS A 76 1.80 25.32 -7.31
C CYS A 76 0.39 25.17 -6.75
N LEU A 77 -0.28 24.11 -7.17
CA LEU A 77 -1.59 23.70 -6.71
C LEU A 77 -1.52 23.15 -5.28
N ILE A 78 -2.45 23.59 -4.44
CA ILE A 78 -2.73 23.06 -3.11
C ILE A 78 -4.14 22.53 -3.12
N TRP A 79 -4.29 21.21 -2.95
CA TRP A 79 -5.57 20.53 -2.85
C TRP A 79 -5.94 20.30 -1.40
N THR A 80 -7.13 20.69 -0.97
CA THR A 80 -7.69 20.29 0.32
C THR A 80 -8.95 19.47 0.07
N SER A 81 -8.90 18.16 0.28
CA SER A 81 -10.09 17.29 0.21
C SER A 81 -11.09 17.62 1.31
N ASN A 82 -12.33 17.17 1.14
CA ASN A 82 -13.32 17.07 2.22
C ASN A 82 -13.91 15.66 2.30
N SER A 83 -14.88 15.44 3.18
CA SER A 83 -15.52 14.13 3.39
C SER A 83 -16.23 13.54 2.16
N ASN A 84 -16.47 14.35 1.13
CA ASN A 84 -17.17 13.95 -0.08
C ASN A 84 -16.21 13.53 -1.22
N HIS A 85 -14.89 13.69 -1.04
CA HIS A 85 -13.90 13.24 -2.02
C HIS A 85 -13.90 11.72 -2.09
N THR A 86 -14.67 11.19 -3.04
CA THR A 86 -14.93 9.76 -3.18
C THR A 86 -14.56 9.23 -4.56
N ASP A 87 -14.38 10.11 -5.54
CA ASP A 87 -13.97 9.80 -6.90
C ASP A 87 -12.58 10.39 -7.24
N ILE A 88 -12.01 9.97 -8.38
CA ILE A 88 -10.77 10.56 -8.90
C ILE A 88 -11.08 11.94 -9.47
N ILE A 89 -10.40 12.96 -8.97
CA ILE A 89 -10.48 14.30 -9.54
C ILE A 89 -9.34 14.47 -10.53
N LYS A 90 -9.66 14.83 -11.78
CA LYS A 90 -8.67 15.18 -12.80
C LYS A 90 -8.63 16.68 -13.00
N THR A 91 -7.42 17.23 -13.02
CA THR A 91 -7.13 18.62 -13.37
C THR A 91 -5.79 18.66 -14.11
N CYS A 92 -5.31 19.85 -14.43
CA CYS A 92 -3.96 20.03 -14.96
C CYS A 92 -3.40 21.38 -14.54
N ILE A 93 -2.08 21.50 -14.55
CA ILE A 93 -1.34 22.76 -14.44
C ILE A 93 -0.71 23.02 -15.80
N ILE A 94 -1.00 24.17 -16.38
CA ILE A 94 -0.46 24.60 -17.67
C ILE A 94 0.54 25.72 -17.41
N ALA A 95 1.77 25.54 -17.86
CA ALA A 95 2.80 26.56 -17.85
C ALA A 95 3.07 27.02 -19.30
N CYS A 96 3.08 28.33 -19.56
CA CYS A 96 3.28 28.87 -20.90
C CYS A 96 4.39 29.94 -20.92
N THR A 97 5.29 29.84 -21.90
CA THR A 97 6.32 30.85 -22.20
C THR A 97 6.27 31.18 -23.69
N ASN A 98 6.09 32.45 -24.05
CA ASN A 98 6.13 32.92 -25.45
C ASN A 98 5.19 32.17 -26.42
N GLY A 99 4.00 31.77 -25.94
CA GLY A 99 3.00 31.07 -26.74
C GLY A 99 3.23 29.56 -26.87
N VAL A 100 4.28 29.01 -26.27
CA VAL A 100 4.50 27.56 -26.12
C VAL A 100 4.10 27.16 -24.71
N CYS A 101 3.35 26.07 -24.57
CA CYS A 101 2.82 25.62 -23.29
C CYS A 101 3.20 24.16 -23.02
N ASP A 102 3.49 23.87 -21.76
CA ASP A 102 3.63 22.54 -21.19
C ASP A 102 2.44 22.28 -20.25
N THR A 103 1.91 21.06 -20.28
CA THR A 103 0.75 20.65 -19.49
C THR A 103 1.09 19.46 -18.61
N THR A 104 0.99 19.67 -17.30
CA THR A 104 1.04 18.60 -16.31
C THR A 104 -0.38 18.17 -15.93
N GLU A 105 -0.80 16.97 -16.34
CA GLU A 105 -2.06 16.37 -15.91
C GLU A 105 -1.94 15.92 -14.44
N VAL A 106 -2.91 16.29 -13.61
CA VAL A 106 -2.94 15.96 -12.18
C VAL A 106 -4.17 15.10 -11.89
N SER A 107 -3.93 13.88 -11.42
CA SER A 107 -4.97 12.98 -10.91
C SER A 107 -4.93 12.96 -9.39
N ILE A 108 -5.99 13.42 -8.74
CA ILE A 108 -6.13 13.46 -7.29
C ILE A 108 -7.06 12.32 -6.88
N LEU A 109 -6.47 11.27 -6.31
CA LEU A 109 -7.19 10.10 -5.81
C LEU A 109 -7.91 10.44 -4.50
N PRO A 110 -9.11 9.86 -4.26
CA PRO A 110 -9.79 10.02 -2.98
C PRO A 110 -8.91 9.49 -1.84
N PRO A 111 -9.09 9.99 -0.60
CA PRO A 111 -8.37 9.48 0.54
C PRO A 111 -8.55 7.96 0.63
N VAL A 112 -7.48 7.21 0.85
CA VAL A 112 -7.59 5.78 1.06
C VAL A 112 -8.43 5.55 2.32
N PRO A 113 -9.51 4.74 2.27
CA PRO A 113 -10.32 4.43 3.46
C PRO A 113 -9.43 3.89 4.59
N GLY A 114 -9.29 4.66 5.66
CA GLY A 114 -8.35 4.39 6.76
C GLY A 114 -7.38 5.53 7.08
N ASP A 115 -7.32 6.57 6.25
CA ASP A 115 -6.43 7.73 6.43
C ASP A 115 -7.10 8.94 7.08
N SER A 116 -8.22 8.73 7.78
CA SER A 116 -8.75 9.77 8.66
C SER A 116 -7.75 9.94 9.81
N THR A 117 -7.11 11.10 9.93
CA THR A 117 -6.35 11.52 11.13
C THR A 117 -7.24 11.71 12.38
N GLY A 118 -8.35 10.98 12.45
CA GLY A 118 -9.25 10.83 13.58
C GLY A 118 -9.79 9.40 13.58
N GLY A 119 -9.13 8.54 14.36
CA GLY A 119 -9.58 7.19 14.66
C GLY A 119 -9.17 6.12 13.65
N PHE A 120 -7.91 5.67 13.72
CA PHE A 120 -7.68 4.24 13.51
C PHE A 120 -8.62 3.52 14.46
N ASN A 121 -9.52 2.67 13.96
CA ASN A 121 -10.21 1.74 14.85
C ASN A 121 -9.11 1.03 15.62
N SER A 122 -9.01 1.31 16.92
CA SER A 122 -8.05 0.61 17.77
C SER A 122 -8.32 -0.86 17.57
N CYS A 123 -7.29 -1.62 17.19
CA CYS A 123 -7.46 -3.04 17.07
C CYS A 123 -7.99 -3.52 18.40
N SER A 124 -9.11 -4.22 18.37
CA SER A 124 -9.64 -4.82 19.59
C SER A 124 -8.50 -5.59 20.26
N PRO A 125 -8.13 -5.25 21.51
CA PRO A 125 -7.07 -5.96 22.23
C PRO A 125 -7.45 -7.44 22.43
N ASP A 126 -8.75 -7.72 22.34
CA ASP A 126 -9.30 -9.06 22.43
C ASP A 126 -9.25 -9.81 21.10
N SER A 127 -8.80 -9.21 20.00
CA SER A 127 -8.74 -9.85 18.67
C SER A 127 -7.32 -10.12 18.22
N VAL A 128 -7.13 -11.28 17.59
CA VAL A 128 -5.91 -11.62 16.85
C VAL A 128 -6.18 -11.45 15.36
N TYR A 129 -5.23 -10.86 14.66
CA TYR A 129 -5.34 -10.54 13.24
C TYR A 129 -4.35 -11.38 12.47
N PHE A 130 -4.85 -12.15 11.50
CA PHE A 130 -4.05 -13.10 10.74
C PHE A 130 -2.78 -12.47 10.16
N GLU A 131 -2.91 -11.34 9.47
CA GLU A 131 -1.77 -10.78 8.74
C GLU A 131 -0.69 -10.18 9.64
N ARG A 132 -1.09 -9.61 10.78
CA ARG A 132 -0.20 -8.98 11.74
C ARG A 132 0.42 -10.02 12.68
N ASP A 133 -0.41 -10.89 13.25
CA ASP A 133 -0.03 -11.72 14.40
C ASP A 133 0.33 -13.16 14.02
N ILE A 134 -0.17 -13.67 12.88
CA ILE A 134 -0.04 -15.09 12.51
C ILE A 134 0.87 -15.28 11.30
N LEU A 135 0.62 -14.55 10.20
CA LEU A 135 1.35 -14.71 8.96
C LEU A 135 2.85 -14.50 9.15
N GLU A 136 3.24 -13.51 9.95
CA GLU A 136 4.65 -13.26 10.27
C GLU A 136 5.29 -14.42 11.04
N VAL A 137 4.61 -14.95 12.06
CA VAL A 137 5.11 -16.10 12.83
C VAL A 137 5.32 -17.29 11.91
N ILE A 138 4.34 -17.60 11.07
CA ILE A 138 4.39 -18.74 10.17
C ILE A 138 5.46 -18.56 9.09
N THR A 139 5.58 -17.37 8.49
CA THR A 139 6.56 -17.13 7.42
C THR A 139 7.99 -17.07 7.93
N SER A 140 8.22 -16.51 9.12
CA SER A 140 9.55 -16.44 9.73
C SER A 140 10.03 -17.77 10.30
N SER A 141 9.12 -18.59 10.84
CA SER A 141 9.48 -19.79 11.60
C SER A 141 9.26 -21.09 10.84
N CYS A 142 8.43 -21.08 9.78
CA CYS A 142 8.02 -22.31 9.09
C CYS A 142 8.15 -22.21 7.56
N ALA A 143 7.69 -21.12 6.96
CA ALA A 143 7.58 -20.97 5.51
C ALA A 143 8.81 -20.30 4.87
N TYR A 144 10.00 -20.82 5.17
CA TYR A 144 11.26 -20.42 4.55
C TYR A 144 11.87 -21.54 3.70
N THR A 145 12.95 -21.22 2.97
CA THR A 145 13.62 -22.15 2.06
C THR A 145 14.18 -23.36 2.79
N GLY A 146 13.89 -24.55 2.27
CA GLY A 146 14.19 -25.84 2.88
C GLY A 146 13.11 -26.36 3.84
N CYS A 147 12.08 -25.57 4.14
CA CYS A 147 10.97 -25.96 5.02
C CYS A 147 9.62 -25.80 4.30
N HIS A 148 8.63 -25.11 4.85
CA HIS A 148 7.24 -25.17 4.37
C HIS A 148 6.84 -24.02 3.45
N ASN A 149 7.75 -23.51 2.59
CA ASN A 149 7.40 -22.52 1.57
C ASN A 149 6.92 -23.17 0.26
N SER A 150 6.41 -22.37 -0.69
CA SER A 150 5.92 -22.93 -1.97
C SER A 150 6.98 -23.55 -2.86
N ALA A 151 8.25 -23.16 -2.73
CA ALA A 151 9.33 -23.59 -3.60
C ALA A 151 10.00 -24.90 -3.15
N SER A 152 10.06 -25.15 -1.85
CA SER A 152 10.83 -26.25 -1.23
C SER A 152 10.05 -26.98 -0.14
N ALA A 153 8.72 -27.04 -0.28
CA ALA A 153 7.77 -27.56 0.70
C ALA A 153 8.16 -28.94 1.28
N ALA A 154 8.73 -28.95 2.49
CA ALA A 154 8.95 -30.16 3.25
C ALA A 154 7.62 -30.89 3.46
N GLU A 155 7.62 -32.20 3.20
CA GLU A 155 6.42 -33.07 3.23
C GLU A 155 5.28 -32.61 2.32
N GLY A 156 5.57 -31.75 1.32
CA GLY A 156 4.55 -31.16 0.45
C GLY A 156 3.61 -30.16 1.14
N ILE A 157 3.95 -29.73 2.37
CA ILE A 157 3.19 -28.77 3.16
C ILE A 157 3.65 -27.36 2.82
N ARG A 158 2.69 -26.50 2.41
CA ARG A 158 2.91 -25.08 2.11
C ARG A 158 2.22 -24.21 3.13
N LEU A 159 2.91 -23.22 3.69
CA LEU A 159 2.43 -22.35 4.77
C LEU A 159 2.72 -20.85 4.50
N ASP A 160 2.94 -20.48 3.24
CA ASP A 160 3.40 -19.16 2.80
C ASP A 160 2.28 -18.13 2.56
N ASN A 161 1.02 -18.54 2.61
CA ASN A 161 -0.14 -17.65 2.50
C ASN A 161 -1.36 -18.22 3.25
N TYR A 162 -2.40 -17.40 3.43
CA TYR A 162 -3.62 -17.78 4.14
C TYR A 162 -4.25 -19.08 3.64
N ALA A 163 -4.50 -19.20 2.33
CA ALA A 163 -5.17 -20.37 1.76
C ALA A 163 -4.36 -21.65 2.00
N ASN A 164 -3.04 -21.56 1.85
CA ASN A 164 -2.12 -22.65 2.12
C ASN A 164 -2.07 -23.00 3.61
N ILE A 165 -2.03 -22.01 4.51
CA ILE A 165 -2.04 -22.23 5.96
C ILE A 165 -3.32 -22.94 6.40
N ILE A 166 -4.50 -22.49 5.93
CA ILE A 166 -5.77 -23.14 6.26
C ILE A 166 -5.77 -24.60 5.76
N LYS A 167 -5.38 -24.81 4.49
CA LYS A 167 -5.43 -26.12 3.84
C LYS A 167 -4.42 -27.11 4.43
N TYR A 168 -3.14 -26.75 4.43
CA TYR A 168 -2.05 -27.66 4.79
C TYR A 168 -1.80 -27.71 6.30
N GLY A 169 -2.05 -26.60 7.01
CA GLY A 169 -2.10 -26.60 8.47
C GLY A 169 -3.34 -27.30 9.05
N LYS A 170 -4.26 -27.76 8.18
CA LYS A 170 -5.56 -28.37 8.49
C LYS A 170 -6.29 -27.60 9.59
N ILE A 171 -6.36 -26.29 9.43
CA ILE A 171 -6.97 -25.39 10.43
C ILE A 171 -8.47 -25.65 10.47
N LYS A 172 -8.97 -25.98 11.66
CA LYS A 172 -10.41 -26.07 11.94
C LYS A 172 -10.83 -24.85 12.75
N ALA A 173 -11.52 -23.92 12.09
CA ALA A 173 -12.05 -22.71 12.72
C ALA A 173 -12.82 -23.04 14.02
N GLY A 174 -12.50 -22.32 15.09
CA GLY A 174 -13.06 -22.53 16.43
C GLY A 174 -12.51 -23.74 17.19
N LYS A 175 -11.63 -24.55 16.59
CA LYS A 175 -11.15 -25.81 17.18
C LYS A 175 -9.62 -25.94 17.09
N PRO A 176 -8.85 -25.23 17.93
CA PRO A 176 -7.39 -25.30 17.96
C PRO A 176 -6.87 -26.72 18.16
N ALA A 177 -7.43 -27.46 19.12
CA ALA A 177 -7.04 -28.84 19.41
C ALA A 177 -7.26 -29.82 18.24
N ASP A 178 -8.13 -29.48 17.28
CA ASP A 178 -8.36 -30.31 16.09
C ASP A 178 -7.53 -29.87 14.89
N SER A 179 -6.74 -28.80 15.01
CA SER A 179 -5.94 -28.22 13.93
C SER A 179 -4.51 -28.75 13.96
N ASP A 180 -4.03 -29.31 12.85
CA ASP A 180 -2.72 -29.98 12.81
C ASP A 180 -1.56 -29.01 13.07
N LEU A 181 -1.62 -27.80 12.52
CA LEU A 181 -0.63 -26.75 12.78
C LEU A 181 -0.50 -26.46 14.29
N TYR A 182 -1.63 -26.36 15.00
CA TYR A 182 -1.60 -26.07 16.44
C TYR A 182 -1.02 -27.25 17.24
N LYS A 183 -1.31 -28.49 16.86
CA LYS A 183 -0.74 -29.69 17.51
C LYS A 183 0.78 -29.76 17.38
N VAL A 184 1.34 -29.48 16.21
CA VAL A 184 2.79 -29.60 15.99
C VAL A 184 3.59 -28.47 16.66
N VAL A 185 3.00 -27.28 16.85
CA VAL A 185 3.67 -26.20 17.60
C VAL A 185 3.58 -26.38 19.12
N THR A 186 2.59 -27.14 19.62
CA THR A 186 2.37 -27.37 21.07
C THR A 186 2.87 -28.72 21.58
N THR A 187 3.08 -29.72 20.72
CA THR A 187 3.49 -31.08 21.13
C THR A 187 4.79 -31.10 21.94
N THR A 188 4.92 -31.98 22.94
CA THR A 188 6.16 -32.16 23.71
C THR A 188 7.12 -33.16 23.06
N SER A 189 6.70 -33.86 22.01
CA SER A 189 7.52 -34.83 21.29
C SER A 189 8.55 -34.14 20.40
N SER A 190 9.83 -34.40 20.65
CA SER A 190 10.94 -33.87 19.84
C SER A 190 10.95 -34.36 18.39
N LYS A 191 10.22 -35.43 18.05
CA LYS A 191 10.15 -35.99 16.69
C LYS A 191 9.13 -35.32 15.78
N SER A 192 8.16 -34.63 16.37
CA SER A 192 7.01 -34.06 15.65
C SER A 192 6.79 -32.58 15.96
N VAL A 193 7.66 -31.99 16.78
CA VAL A 193 7.61 -30.58 17.13
C VAL A 193 8.06 -29.73 15.94
N MET A 194 7.33 -28.64 15.71
CA MET A 194 7.68 -27.63 14.71
C MET A 194 7.87 -26.26 15.39
N PRO A 195 8.91 -25.49 15.03
CA PRO A 195 10.03 -25.88 14.15
C PRO A 195 10.89 -27.03 14.73
N PRO A 196 11.53 -27.87 13.91
CA PRO A 196 12.35 -28.97 14.40
C PRO A 196 13.68 -28.45 14.97
N PRO A 197 14.26 -29.09 16.00
CA PRO A 197 15.59 -28.75 16.49
C PRO A 197 16.63 -28.77 15.36
N PRO A 198 17.60 -27.84 15.33
CA PRO A 198 18.01 -26.94 16.40
C PRO A 198 17.25 -25.60 16.46
N ALA A 199 16.24 -25.38 15.60
CA ALA A 199 15.47 -24.15 15.63
C ALA A 199 14.75 -23.98 16.98
N ALA A 200 14.71 -22.74 17.47
CA ALA A 200 14.01 -22.44 18.71
C ALA A 200 12.50 -22.69 18.53
N ARG A 201 11.87 -23.16 19.60
CA ARG A 201 10.40 -23.28 19.65
C ARG A 201 9.78 -21.88 19.62
N LEU A 202 8.54 -21.81 19.12
CA LEU A 202 7.75 -20.59 19.22
C LEU A 202 7.59 -20.16 20.68
N SER A 203 7.53 -18.85 20.91
CA SER A 203 7.26 -18.30 22.23
C SER A 203 5.84 -18.63 22.69
N SER A 204 5.61 -18.62 24.00
CA SER A 204 4.27 -18.81 24.58
C SER A 204 3.25 -17.80 24.01
N THR A 205 3.68 -16.56 23.78
CA THR A 205 2.84 -15.52 23.15
C THR A 205 2.46 -15.86 21.71
N GLN A 206 3.42 -16.34 20.91
CA GLN A 206 3.15 -16.75 19.52
C GLN A 206 2.17 -17.94 19.47
N ILE A 207 2.35 -18.93 20.35
CA ILE A 207 1.44 -20.07 20.47
C ILE A 207 0.04 -19.62 20.89
N SER A 208 -0.05 -18.72 21.88
CA SER A 208 -1.32 -18.15 22.35
C SER A 208 -2.04 -17.37 21.25
N ASN A 209 -1.32 -16.60 20.44
CA ASN A 209 -1.90 -15.90 19.30
C ASN A 209 -2.46 -16.88 18.25
N ILE A 210 -1.73 -17.96 17.93
CA ILE A 210 -2.22 -19.01 17.02
C ILE A 210 -3.49 -19.66 17.57
N GLU A 211 -3.51 -20.02 18.85
CA GLU A 211 -4.69 -20.60 19.52
C GLU A 211 -5.90 -19.66 19.44
N LYS A 212 -5.70 -18.40 19.81
CA LYS A 212 -6.74 -17.38 19.87
C LYS A 212 -7.26 -17.04 18.47
N TRP A 213 -6.39 -16.95 17.47
CA TRP A 213 -6.81 -16.76 16.07
C TRP A 213 -7.68 -17.92 15.57
N ILE A 214 -7.27 -19.18 15.81
CA ILE A 214 -8.08 -20.35 15.43
C ILE A 214 -9.43 -20.30 16.16
N THR A 215 -9.43 -20.02 17.47
CA THR A 215 -10.64 -19.90 18.30
C THR A 215 -11.59 -18.82 17.77
N GLN A 216 -11.05 -17.71 17.25
CA GLN A 216 -11.81 -16.60 16.65
C GLN A 216 -12.31 -16.87 15.22
N GLY A 217 -12.18 -18.11 14.77
CA GLY A 217 -12.68 -18.56 13.48
C GLY A 217 -11.64 -18.53 12.36
N ALA A 218 -10.36 -18.39 12.68
CA ALA A 218 -9.25 -18.42 11.73
C ALA A 218 -9.45 -17.46 10.53
N LYS A 219 -9.97 -16.26 10.81
CA LYS A 219 -10.32 -15.27 9.78
C LYS A 219 -9.07 -14.78 9.05
N ASN A 220 -9.18 -14.49 7.76
CA ASN A 220 -8.17 -13.71 7.04
C ASN A 220 -8.38 -12.22 7.33
N ASN A 221 -8.28 -11.84 8.60
CA ASN A 221 -8.52 -10.49 9.07
C ASN A 221 -7.20 -9.73 9.23
N ASN A 222 -7.28 -8.42 9.06
CA ASN A 222 -6.19 -7.51 9.30
C ASN A 222 -6.68 -6.39 10.22
N CYS A 223 -5.77 -5.83 11.00
CA CYS A 223 -5.98 -4.56 11.66
C CYS A 223 -4.64 -3.86 11.88
N ILE A 224 -4.68 -2.54 11.70
CA ILE A 224 -3.52 -1.67 11.79
C ILE A 224 -3.76 -0.75 12.99
N ASN A 225 -2.98 -0.95 14.07
CA ASN A 225 -3.02 -0.09 15.26
C ASN A 225 -2.30 1.24 15.00
N SER A 226 -1.28 1.21 14.14
CA SER A 226 -0.52 2.37 13.72
C SER A 226 0.14 2.10 12.35
N VAL A 227 0.35 3.14 11.56
CA VAL A 227 1.08 3.07 10.29
C VAL A 227 2.50 2.48 10.47
N SER A 228 3.12 2.68 11.64
CA SER A 228 4.42 2.10 12.01
C SER A 228 4.44 0.58 12.11
N ASP A 229 3.34 -0.07 12.51
CA ASP A 229 3.30 -1.53 12.63
C ASP A 229 3.40 -2.22 11.27
N CYS A 230 2.79 -1.60 10.25
CA CYS A 230 2.87 -2.07 8.88
C CYS A 230 4.21 -1.67 8.21
N ASN A 231 4.71 -0.47 8.47
CA ASN A 231 5.95 0.04 7.86
C ASN A 231 7.25 -0.47 8.51
N SER A 232 7.18 -1.35 9.51
CA SER A 232 8.32 -1.91 10.24
C SER A 232 9.22 -2.86 9.43
N LYS A 233 8.85 -3.20 8.19
CA LYS A 233 9.61 -4.08 7.28
C LYS A 233 10.09 -3.26 6.10
N ASP A 234 11.32 -3.51 5.62
CA ASP A 234 11.92 -2.84 4.45
C ASP A 234 10.92 -2.77 3.28
N ILE A 235 10.36 -1.58 3.05
CA ILE A 235 9.48 -1.30 1.92
C ILE A 235 10.38 -0.89 0.76
N SER A 236 10.83 -1.88 0.00
CA SER A 236 11.60 -1.71 -1.23
C SER A 236 10.87 -2.34 -2.41
N PHE A 237 11.24 -1.92 -3.62
CA PHE A 237 10.69 -2.52 -4.82
C PHE A 237 10.97 -4.04 -4.86
N ASN A 238 12.22 -4.43 -4.61
CA ASN A 238 12.68 -5.81 -4.67
C ASN A 238 12.23 -6.65 -3.47
N SER A 239 12.23 -6.09 -2.25
CA SER A 239 11.89 -6.82 -1.02
C SER A 239 10.40 -7.04 -0.85
N PHE A 240 9.56 -6.14 -1.37
CA PHE A 240 8.13 -6.14 -1.09
C PHE A 240 7.25 -5.96 -2.33
N VAL A 241 7.38 -4.85 -3.06
CA VAL A 241 6.39 -4.46 -4.08
C VAL A 241 6.31 -5.48 -5.21
N LYS A 242 7.46 -5.89 -5.75
CA LYS A 242 7.52 -6.88 -6.82
C LYS A 242 6.97 -8.25 -6.38
N PRO A 243 7.36 -8.82 -5.23
CA PRO A 243 6.71 -10.02 -4.69
C PRO A 243 5.20 -9.86 -4.44
N ALA A 244 4.75 -8.72 -3.90
CA ALA A 244 3.35 -8.46 -3.59
C ALA A 244 2.46 -8.42 -4.85
N LEU A 245 3.00 -7.93 -5.96
CA LEU A 245 2.30 -7.86 -7.25
C LEU A 245 2.51 -9.11 -8.13
N ALA A 246 3.27 -10.11 -7.67
CA ALA A 246 3.63 -11.27 -8.48
C ALA A 246 2.43 -12.09 -8.95
N SER A 247 1.37 -12.19 -8.14
CA SER A 247 0.12 -12.88 -8.54
C SER A 247 -0.64 -12.14 -9.64
N CYS A 248 -0.46 -10.82 -9.75
CA CYS A 248 -1.09 -9.97 -10.76
C CYS A 248 -0.48 -10.16 -12.15
N VAL A 249 0.79 -10.59 -12.23
CA VAL A 249 1.54 -10.79 -13.49
C VAL A 249 0.92 -11.86 -14.39
N SER A 250 0.11 -12.77 -13.85
CA SER A 250 -0.64 -13.75 -14.65
C SER A 250 -1.50 -13.10 -15.74
N CYS A 251 -2.05 -11.91 -15.46
CA CYS A 251 -2.93 -11.16 -16.37
C CYS A 251 -2.38 -9.77 -16.75
N HIS A 252 -1.39 -9.22 -16.03
CA HIS A 252 -0.85 -7.88 -16.25
C HIS A 252 0.66 -7.96 -16.58
N ARG A 253 0.99 -8.39 -17.80
CA ARG A 253 2.38 -8.63 -18.23
C ARG A 253 2.65 -8.22 -19.67
N THR A 254 3.91 -8.24 -20.08
CA THR A 254 4.31 -8.02 -21.47
C THR A 254 3.60 -9.03 -22.39
N GLY A 255 2.91 -8.54 -23.42
CA GLY A 255 2.12 -9.37 -24.34
C GLY A 255 0.74 -9.80 -23.83
N ASN A 256 0.39 -9.50 -22.57
CA ASN A 256 -0.96 -9.64 -22.03
C ASN A 256 -1.19 -8.56 -20.97
N THR A 257 -1.48 -7.33 -21.43
CA THR A 257 -1.65 -6.15 -20.58
C THR A 257 -3.12 -5.98 -20.21
N GLY A 258 -3.65 -6.84 -19.33
CA GLY A 258 -4.98 -6.65 -18.76
C GLY A 258 -5.17 -5.21 -18.27
N GLY A 259 -6.21 -4.52 -18.73
CA GLY A 259 -6.43 -3.10 -18.39
C GLY A 259 -5.33 -2.13 -18.87
N GLY A 260 -4.49 -2.52 -19.83
CA GLY A 260 -3.46 -1.67 -20.42
C GLY A 260 -2.19 -1.49 -19.58
N ILE A 261 -2.05 -2.19 -18.45
CA ILE A 261 -0.89 -2.07 -17.56
C ILE A 261 0.05 -3.27 -17.63
N ASN A 262 1.32 -3.02 -17.36
CA ASN A 262 2.36 -4.03 -17.23
C ASN A 262 2.86 -4.05 -15.78
N LEU A 263 2.80 -5.22 -15.12
CA LEU A 263 3.30 -5.42 -13.76
C LEU A 263 4.46 -6.43 -13.70
N ASP A 264 5.04 -6.81 -14.85
CA ASP A 264 6.15 -7.78 -14.92
C ASP A 264 7.54 -7.13 -15.02
N SER A 265 7.58 -5.79 -15.13
CA SER A 265 8.78 -4.98 -15.20
C SER A 265 8.73 -3.82 -14.19
N TYR A 266 9.88 -3.38 -13.69
CA TYR A 266 9.95 -2.19 -12.82
C TYR A 266 9.33 -0.97 -13.50
N GLN A 267 9.68 -0.73 -14.78
CA GLN A 267 9.17 0.42 -15.52
C GLN A 267 7.65 0.38 -15.65
N GLY A 268 7.08 -0.79 -15.97
CA GLY A 268 5.63 -0.97 -16.03
C GLY A 268 4.94 -0.72 -14.70
N ILE A 269 5.48 -1.28 -13.61
CA ILE A 269 4.94 -1.09 -12.25
C ILE A 269 5.02 0.40 -11.86
N LYS A 270 6.16 1.06 -12.10
CA LYS A 270 6.34 2.50 -11.84
C LYS A 270 5.32 3.32 -12.61
N SER A 271 5.15 3.07 -13.91
CA SER A 271 4.16 3.76 -14.73
C SER A 271 2.72 3.56 -14.23
N ALA A 272 2.36 2.33 -13.87
CA ALA A 272 1.03 2.00 -13.36
C ALA A 272 0.80 2.59 -11.95
N ALA A 273 1.83 2.71 -11.12
CA ALA A 273 1.81 3.45 -9.87
C ALA A 273 1.63 4.96 -10.09
N GLN A 274 2.41 5.57 -10.99
CA GLN A 274 2.35 6.98 -11.33
C GLN A 274 0.99 7.40 -11.90
N SER A 275 0.30 6.51 -12.61
CA SER A 275 -1.05 6.77 -13.12
C SER A 275 -2.16 6.67 -12.05
N GLY A 276 -1.83 6.21 -10.84
CA GLY A 276 -2.80 5.87 -9.79
C GLY A 276 -3.54 4.55 -10.03
N SER A 277 -3.38 3.90 -11.19
CA SER A 277 -4.11 2.69 -11.57
C SER A 277 -3.89 1.53 -10.61
N ILE A 278 -2.64 1.31 -10.14
CA ILE A 278 -2.37 0.26 -9.14
C ILE A 278 -3.11 0.57 -7.85
N LEU A 279 -2.85 1.73 -7.23
CA LEU A 279 -3.36 2.06 -5.91
C LEU A 279 -4.90 2.10 -5.90
N GLY A 280 -5.51 2.68 -6.92
CA GLY A 280 -6.97 2.72 -7.06
C GLY A 280 -7.59 1.34 -7.20
N SER A 281 -7.03 0.49 -8.07
CA SER A 281 -7.57 -0.84 -8.35
C SER A 281 -7.40 -1.81 -7.17
N ILE A 282 -6.26 -1.79 -6.46
CA ILE A 282 -6.03 -2.67 -5.29
C ILE A 282 -6.78 -2.18 -4.04
N SER A 283 -7.04 -0.88 -3.96
CA SER A 283 -7.80 -0.28 -2.86
C SER A 283 -9.31 -0.35 -3.07
N TRP A 284 -9.76 -0.77 -4.25
CA TRP A 284 -11.17 -0.79 -4.68
C TRP A 284 -11.81 0.60 -4.58
N LEU A 285 -11.07 1.63 -5.01
CA LEU A 285 -11.62 2.99 -5.06
C LEU A 285 -12.67 3.10 -6.17
N PRO A 286 -13.70 3.93 -5.99
CA PRO A 286 -14.65 4.27 -7.05
C PRO A 286 -13.94 4.73 -8.33
N GLY A 287 -14.49 4.36 -9.49
CA GLY A 287 -13.91 4.64 -10.80
C GLY A 287 -12.78 3.69 -11.25
N PHE A 288 -12.32 2.77 -10.39
CA PHE A 288 -11.35 1.75 -10.76
C PHE A 288 -11.98 0.35 -10.84
N ILE A 289 -11.38 -0.51 -11.67
CA ILE A 289 -11.73 -1.93 -11.70
C ILE A 289 -11.15 -2.59 -10.44
N GLN A 290 -12.01 -3.22 -9.65
CA GLN A 290 -11.60 -3.92 -8.44
C GLN A 290 -10.65 -5.08 -8.77
N MET A 291 -9.45 -5.03 -8.20
CA MET A 291 -8.43 -6.06 -8.37
C MET A 291 -8.04 -6.68 -7.02
N PRO A 292 -7.78 -7.99 -6.96
CA PRO A 292 -7.82 -8.96 -8.07
C PRO A 292 -9.25 -9.29 -8.53
N GLN A 293 -9.48 -9.38 -9.84
CA GLN A 293 -10.79 -9.73 -10.39
C GLN A 293 -11.25 -11.11 -9.92
N GLY A 294 -12.46 -11.18 -9.36
CA GLY A 294 -13.03 -12.42 -8.81
C GLY A 294 -12.30 -12.95 -7.56
N GLY A 295 -11.34 -12.20 -7.02
CA GLY A 295 -10.60 -12.53 -5.82
C GLY A 295 -10.97 -11.65 -4.62
N SER A 296 -10.34 -11.91 -3.48
CA SER A 296 -10.44 -11.04 -2.30
C SER A 296 -9.56 -9.81 -2.47
N LYS A 297 -10.03 -8.66 -1.96
CA LYS A 297 -9.23 -7.43 -1.87
C LYS A 297 -7.88 -7.71 -1.22
N LEU A 298 -6.84 -7.05 -1.71
CA LEU A 298 -5.54 -7.03 -1.02
C LEU A 298 -5.73 -6.48 0.39
N SER A 299 -4.85 -6.89 1.28
CA SER A 299 -4.95 -6.44 2.65
C SER A 299 -4.60 -4.97 2.79
N ASP A 300 -5.19 -4.31 3.79
CA ASP A 300 -4.93 -2.90 4.03
C ASP A 300 -3.44 -2.63 4.31
N CYS A 301 -2.70 -3.58 4.91
CA CYS A 301 -1.26 -3.40 5.11
C CYS A 301 -0.48 -3.58 3.79
N THR A 302 -0.89 -4.49 2.91
CA THR A 302 -0.28 -4.60 1.58
C THR A 302 -0.53 -3.33 0.77
N ILE A 303 -1.76 -2.85 0.76
CA ILE A 303 -2.17 -1.61 0.10
C ILE A 303 -1.38 -0.43 0.69
N GLN A 304 -1.26 -0.34 2.01
CA GLN A 304 -0.52 0.73 2.68
C GLN A 304 0.97 0.69 2.36
N LYS A 305 1.60 -0.49 2.29
CA LYS A 305 3.01 -0.59 1.88
C LYS A 305 3.22 -0.20 0.43
N VAL A 306 2.32 -0.61 -0.46
CA VAL A 306 2.34 -0.17 -1.86
C VAL A 306 2.17 1.35 -1.92
N LYS A 307 1.21 1.92 -1.18
CA LYS A 307 1.05 3.38 -1.04
C LYS A 307 2.33 4.04 -0.54
N THR A 308 2.92 3.57 0.56
CA THR A 308 4.18 4.12 1.11
C THR A 308 5.31 4.08 0.07
N TRP A 309 5.44 3.00 -0.71
CA TRP A 309 6.43 2.92 -1.79
C TRP A 309 6.16 3.92 -2.91
N ILE A 310 4.90 4.06 -3.34
CA ILE A 310 4.47 5.05 -4.34
C ILE A 310 4.79 6.46 -3.84
N GLU A 311 4.39 6.75 -2.60
CA GLU A 311 4.61 8.01 -1.92
C GLU A 311 6.08 8.31 -1.68
N SER A 312 6.96 7.30 -1.69
CA SER A 312 8.42 7.45 -1.59
C SER A 312 9.10 7.68 -2.95
N GLY A 313 8.33 7.96 -4.02
CA GLY A 313 8.85 8.17 -5.37
C GLY A 313 9.03 6.89 -6.19
N SER A 314 8.45 5.78 -5.74
CA SER A 314 8.56 4.47 -6.42
C SER A 314 10.01 4.02 -6.71
N PRO A 315 10.94 4.07 -5.73
CA PRO A 315 12.35 3.77 -5.97
C PRO A 315 12.57 2.33 -6.45
N ASN A 316 13.57 2.13 -7.33
CA ASN A 316 14.01 0.81 -7.80
C ASN A 316 15.08 0.23 -6.85
N ASN A 317 14.70 -0.13 -5.64
CA ASN A 317 15.60 -0.61 -4.59
C ASN A 317 15.27 -2.03 -4.12
#